data_AF-A0A443KF99-F1
#
_entry.id   AF-A0A443KF99-F1
#
_cell.length_a   1.000
_cell.length_b   1.000
_cell.length_c   1.000
_cell.angle_alpha   90.00
_cell.angle_beta   90.00
_cell.angle_gamma   90.00
#
_symmetry.space_group_name_H-M   'P 1'
#
loop_
_entity.id
_entity.type
_entity.pdbx_description
1 polymer ?
#
loop_
_entity_poly.entity_id
_entity_poly.type
_entity_poly.pdbx_seq_one_letter_code
_entity_poly.pdbx_strand_id
1 'polypeptide(L)'
;MAPRIYTDIEIKGVRYATADDAARAVGVTPARIRAAIRLGQTDRLGVGRGSTIDPMPIRIRGVTYANARAAAAAIGVKVTAIYSALSQGRIDRVGLPRKPNMARAKPCSIAGMSWPSEAAACRDMGLPVEYISHARSKGSDAMAATLLRRAMELKARREAASRKKREAAMARRAA
;
A
#
# COMPACT_ATOMS: atom_id res chain seq x y z
N MET A 1 44.99 14.22 40.97
CA MET A 1 44.00 13.85 39.93
C MET A 1 42.66 13.65 40.61
N ALA A 2 41.62 14.38 40.21
CA ALA A 2 40.29 14.23 40.79
C ALA A 2 39.70 12.83 40.47
N PRO A 3 38.95 12.22 41.39
CA PRO A 3 38.34 10.91 41.17
C PRO A 3 37.34 10.97 40.02
N ARG A 4 37.41 10.01 39.10
CA ARG A 4 36.51 9.92 37.94
C ARG A 4 35.16 9.38 38.42
N ILE A 5 34.11 10.18 38.24
CA ILE A 5 32.76 9.90 38.75
C ILE A 5 32.04 8.80 37.95
N TYR A 6 32.44 8.53 36.69
CA TYR A 6 31.79 7.56 35.82
C TYR A 6 32.78 6.50 35.32
N THR A 7 32.84 5.37 36.01
CA THR A 7 33.64 4.16 35.67
C THR A 7 32.72 2.94 35.60
N ASP A 8 33.10 1.94 34.80
CA ASP A 8 32.34 0.70 34.56
C ASP A 8 30.89 0.93 34.09
N ILE A 9 30.74 1.57 32.93
CA ILE A 9 29.45 1.98 32.38
C ILE A 9 28.91 0.87 31.49
N GLU A 10 27.76 0.31 31.84
CA GLU A 10 27.06 -0.68 31.03
C GLU A 10 26.06 -0.02 30.07
N ILE A 11 26.19 -0.29 28.78
CA ILE A 11 25.29 0.19 27.72
C ILE A 11 24.94 -0.99 26.82
N LYS A 12 23.65 -1.36 26.78
CA LYS A 12 23.12 -2.47 25.96
C LYS A 12 23.88 -3.80 26.19
N GLY A 13 24.22 -4.10 27.44
CA GLY A 13 24.94 -5.32 27.83
C GLY A 13 26.44 -5.32 27.54
N VAL A 14 27.01 -4.20 27.06
CA VAL A 14 28.46 -4.03 26.87
C VAL A 14 29.00 -3.09 27.94
N ARG A 15 30.02 -3.52 28.67
CA ARG A 15 30.70 -2.72 29.70
C ARG A 15 31.84 -1.93 29.10
N TYR A 16 31.86 -0.63 29.40
CA TYR A 16 32.90 0.30 28.98
C TYR A 16 33.63 0.87 30.18
N ALA A 17 34.95 0.92 30.11
CA ALA A 17 35.78 1.47 31.19
C ALA A 17 35.52 2.96 31.42
N THR A 18 35.22 3.71 30.35
CA THR A 18 34.99 5.15 30.41
C THR A 18 33.83 5.61 29.53
N ALA A 19 33.28 6.79 29.87
CA ALA A 19 32.25 7.43 29.06
C ALA A 19 32.75 7.85 27.66
N ASP A 20 34.06 8.06 27.51
CA ASP A 20 34.66 8.45 26.23
C ASP A 20 34.83 7.23 25.30
N ASP A 21 35.15 6.06 25.85
CA ASP A 21 35.20 4.80 25.09
C ASP A 21 33.80 4.38 24.63
N ALA A 22 32.83 4.49 25.54
CA ALA A 22 31.42 4.26 25.24
C ALA A 22 30.91 5.21 24.15
N ALA A 23 31.33 6.49 24.19
CA ALA A 23 30.95 7.50 23.20
C ALA A 23 31.47 7.17 21.81
N ARG A 24 32.73 6.71 21.73
CA ARG A 24 33.35 6.29 20.48
C ARG A 24 32.66 5.06 19.89
N ALA A 25 32.33 4.07 20.72
CA ALA A 25 31.67 2.84 20.28
C ALA A 25 30.23 3.07 19.80
N VAL A 26 29.49 3.95 20.48
CA VAL A 26 28.07 4.20 20.19
C VAL A 26 27.85 5.34 19.18
N GLY A 27 28.89 6.12 18.85
CA GLY A 27 28.82 7.24 17.91
C GLY A 27 28.08 8.46 18.48
N VAL A 28 28.18 8.70 19.78
CA VAL A 28 27.53 9.82 20.49
C VAL A 28 28.55 10.64 21.28
N THR A 29 28.19 11.84 21.74
CA THR A 29 29.11 12.64 22.56
C THR A 29 29.19 12.11 24.01
N PRO A 30 30.35 12.20 24.68
CA PRO A 30 30.49 11.77 26.09
C PRO A 30 29.54 12.50 27.05
N ALA A 31 29.22 13.76 26.75
CA ALA A 31 28.23 14.53 27.52
C ALA A 31 26.82 13.91 27.45
N ARG A 32 26.43 13.38 26.29
CA ARG A 32 25.15 12.67 26.10
C ARG A 32 25.10 11.37 26.90
N ILE A 33 26.23 10.67 27.02
CA ILE A 33 26.33 9.46 27.85
C ILE A 33 26.17 9.81 29.33
N ARG A 34 26.90 10.82 29.83
CA ARG A 34 26.76 11.27 31.23
C ARG A 34 25.34 11.73 31.54
N ALA A 35 24.70 12.44 30.61
CA ALA A 35 23.30 12.84 30.74
C ALA A 35 22.35 11.64 30.76
N ALA A 36 22.56 10.64 29.89
CA ALA A 36 21.75 9.42 29.86
C ALA A 36 21.92 8.57 31.13
N ILE A 37 23.12 8.48 31.69
CA ILE A 37 23.37 7.82 32.98
C ILE A 37 22.57 8.53 34.09
N ARG A 38 22.65 9.86 34.15
CA ARG A 38 21.90 10.66 35.13
C ARG A 38 20.38 10.48 35.02
N LEU A 39 19.88 10.28 33.80
CA LEU A 39 18.46 10.11 33.52
C LEU A 39 18.00 8.65 33.55
N GLY A 40 18.90 7.67 33.78
CA GLY A 40 18.58 6.24 33.70
C GLY A 40 18.17 5.77 32.29
N GLN A 41 18.64 6.43 31.23
CA GLN A 41 18.28 6.17 29.83
C GLN A 41 19.44 5.58 29.01
N THR A 42 20.29 4.77 29.63
CA THR A 42 21.46 4.16 28.99
C THR A 42 21.09 3.28 27.79
N ASP A 43 19.93 2.61 27.83
CA ASP A 43 19.42 1.77 26.73
C ASP A 43 19.07 2.57 25.46
N ARG A 44 18.82 3.87 25.61
CA ARG A 44 18.44 4.80 24.53
C ARG A 44 19.64 5.47 23.86
N LEU A 45 20.86 5.09 24.23
CA LEU A 45 22.07 5.59 23.59
C LEU A 45 22.27 4.93 22.21
N GLY A 46 22.66 5.72 21.20
CA GLY A 46 22.93 5.24 19.84
C GLY A 46 21.73 4.99 18.93
N VAL A 47 20.50 5.16 19.42
CA VAL A 47 19.31 5.26 18.55
C VAL A 47 19.21 6.71 18.07
N GLY A 48 19.30 6.93 16.76
CA GLY A 48 19.41 8.26 16.15
C GLY A 48 18.30 9.26 16.55
N ARG A 49 18.50 10.54 16.21
CA ARG A 49 17.52 11.63 16.50
C ARG A 49 16.10 11.20 16.08
N GLY A 50 15.17 11.21 17.03
CA GLY A 50 13.73 10.94 16.80
C GLY A 50 13.24 9.54 17.16
N SER A 51 14.12 8.63 17.62
CA SER A 51 13.75 7.26 18.00
C SER A 51 13.57 7.10 19.52
N THR A 52 12.83 8.02 20.16
CA THR A 52 12.56 7.99 21.61
C THR A 52 11.40 7.05 21.99
N ILE A 53 10.64 6.56 21.00
CA ILE A 53 9.46 5.73 21.21
C ILE A 53 9.80 4.31 20.77
N ASP A 54 9.54 3.34 21.64
CA ASP A 54 9.66 1.92 21.31
C ASP A 54 8.88 1.64 20.02
N PRO A 55 9.46 0.90 19.06
CA PRO A 55 8.82 0.66 17.78
C PRO A 55 7.45 0.01 17.99
N MET A 56 6.39 0.76 17.67
CA MET A 56 5.01 0.28 17.79
C MET A 56 4.79 -0.89 16.82
N PRO A 57 4.49 -2.11 17.32
CA PRO A 57 4.21 -3.24 16.44
C PRO A 57 2.89 -3.00 15.68
N ILE A 58 2.87 -3.38 14.41
CA ILE A 58 1.73 -3.16 13.52
C ILE A 58 1.28 -4.49 12.93
N ARG A 59 -0.01 -4.79 13.04
CA ARG A 59 -0.62 -5.98 12.43
C ARG A 59 -1.28 -5.61 11.11
N ILE A 60 -0.91 -6.29 10.03
CA ILE A 60 -1.49 -6.13 8.69
C ILE A 60 -1.86 -7.51 8.14
N ARG A 61 -3.13 -7.75 7.83
CA ARG A 61 -3.67 -9.02 7.30
C ARG A 61 -3.24 -10.25 8.10
N GLY A 62 -3.26 -10.15 9.41
CA GLY A 62 -2.88 -11.25 10.31
C GLY A 62 -1.38 -11.36 10.58
N VAL A 63 -0.51 -10.66 9.83
CA VAL A 63 0.94 -10.65 10.04
C VAL A 63 1.34 -9.49 10.95
N THR A 64 2.08 -9.76 12.02
CA THR A 64 2.60 -8.74 12.95
C THR A 64 4.01 -8.34 12.54
N TYR A 65 4.21 -7.04 12.31
CA TYR A 65 5.50 -6.45 12.00
C TYR A 65 6.02 -5.68 13.20
N ALA A 66 7.35 -5.69 13.41
CA ALA A 66 7.99 -4.99 14.52
C ALA A 66 7.77 -3.46 14.47
N ASN A 67 7.65 -2.88 13.27
CA ASN A 67 7.35 -1.46 13.08
C ASN A 67 6.78 -1.16 11.69
N ALA A 68 6.33 0.08 11.48
CA ALA A 68 5.80 0.55 10.20
C ALA A 68 6.80 0.46 9.04
N ARG A 69 8.11 0.62 9.27
CA ARG A 69 9.12 0.51 8.20
C ARG A 69 9.27 -0.94 7.71
N ALA A 70 9.28 -1.89 8.63
CA ALA A 70 9.33 -3.32 8.31
C ALA A 70 8.08 -3.74 7.51
N ALA A 71 6.91 -3.30 7.95
CA ALA A 71 5.66 -3.51 7.21
C ALA A 71 5.67 -2.85 5.82
N ALA A 72 6.22 -1.64 5.70
CA ALA A 72 6.33 -0.90 4.44
C ALA A 72 7.22 -1.62 3.44
N ALA A 73 8.39 -2.08 3.90
CA ALA A 73 9.34 -2.82 3.09
C ALA A 73 8.76 -4.16 2.61
N ALA A 74 8.08 -4.90 3.50
CA ALA A 74 7.48 -6.18 3.16
C ALA A 74 6.34 -6.06 2.12
N ILE A 75 5.53 -5.01 2.20
CA ILE A 75 4.38 -4.80 1.30
C ILE A 75 4.76 -3.99 0.05
N GLY A 76 5.92 -3.31 0.06
CA GLY A 76 6.36 -2.45 -1.05
C GLY A 76 5.63 -1.10 -1.11
N VAL A 77 5.28 -0.53 0.04
CA VAL A 77 4.56 0.76 0.14
C VAL A 77 5.38 1.79 0.90
N LYS A 78 4.98 3.07 0.83
CA LYS A 78 5.57 4.12 1.67
C LYS A 78 5.11 3.98 3.12
N VAL A 79 5.98 4.29 4.07
CA VAL A 79 5.67 4.28 5.52
C VAL A 79 4.49 5.21 5.84
N THR A 80 4.40 6.36 5.16
CA THR A 80 3.27 7.29 5.31
C THR A 80 1.93 6.68 4.93
N ALA A 81 1.89 5.75 3.96
CA ALA A 81 0.68 5.04 3.59
C ALA A 81 0.19 4.11 4.71
N ILE A 82 1.11 3.52 5.49
CA ILE A 82 0.76 2.69 6.65
C ILE A 82 0.17 3.55 7.75
N TYR A 83 0.81 4.67 8.11
CA TYR A 83 0.26 5.58 9.13
C TYR A 83 -1.09 6.17 8.71
N SER A 84 -1.26 6.52 7.43
CA SER A 84 -2.54 6.98 6.90
C SER A 84 -3.62 5.89 6.94
N ALA A 85 -3.28 4.64 6.64
CA ALA A 85 -4.22 3.53 6.74
C ALA A 85 -4.55 3.18 8.19
N LEU A 86 -3.58 3.31 9.10
CA LEU A 86 -3.77 3.12 10.54
C LEU A 86 -4.74 4.16 11.08
N SER A 87 -4.54 5.46 10.77
CA SER A 87 -5.44 6.53 11.22
C SER A 87 -6.85 6.43 10.63
N GLN A 88 -6.99 5.85 9.45
CA GLN A 88 -8.29 5.60 8.81
C GLN A 88 -8.95 4.27 9.23
N GLY A 89 -8.30 3.45 10.06
CA GLY A 89 -8.79 2.11 10.43
C GLY A 89 -8.86 1.13 9.25
N ARG A 90 -8.02 1.31 8.22
CA ARG A 90 -8.02 0.53 6.97
C ARG A 90 -6.70 -0.19 6.74
N ILE A 91 -6.03 -0.61 7.81
CA ILE A 91 -4.68 -1.16 7.76
C ILE A 91 -4.57 -2.39 6.84
N ASP A 92 -5.58 -3.25 6.84
CA ASP A 92 -5.61 -4.45 5.99
C ASP A 92 -5.73 -4.12 4.48
N ARG A 93 -6.09 -2.88 4.12
CA ARG A 93 -6.18 -2.42 2.73
C ARG A 93 -4.87 -1.90 2.15
N VAL A 94 -3.82 -1.77 2.97
CA VAL A 94 -2.52 -1.26 2.51
C VAL A 94 -1.95 -2.14 1.39
N GLY A 95 -1.58 -1.53 0.26
CA GLY A 95 -1.00 -2.24 -0.89
C GLY A 95 -2.01 -2.99 -1.78
N LEU A 96 -3.32 -2.95 -1.50
CA LEU A 96 -4.33 -3.45 -2.43
C LEU A 96 -4.67 -2.41 -3.51
N PRO A 97 -5.06 -2.83 -4.72
CA PRO A 97 -5.52 -1.92 -5.75
C PRO A 97 -6.75 -1.16 -5.27
N ARG A 98 -6.76 0.16 -5.53
CA ARG A 98 -7.88 1.01 -5.14
C ARG A 98 -9.15 0.58 -5.87
N LYS A 99 -10.19 0.22 -5.11
CA LYS A 99 -11.51 -0.02 -5.70
C LYS A 99 -12.03 1.30 -6.30
N PRO A 100 -12.56 1.29 -7.54
CA PRO A 100 -13.19 2.48 -8.10
C PRO A 100 -14.40 2.87 -7.25
N ASN A 101 -14.63 4.18 -7.09
CA ASN A 101 -15.75 4.68 -6.31
C ASN A 101 -17.06 4.47 -7.09
N MET A 102 -17.79 3.42 -6.77
CA MET A 102 -19.06 3.08 -7.44
C MET A 102 -20.16 4.10 -7.18
N ALA A 103 -20.12 4.85 -6.05
CA ALA A 103 -21.14 5.85 -5.76
C ALA A 103 -21.15 7.04 -6.75
N ARG A 104 -20.02 7.27 -7.44
CA ARG A 104 -19.90 8.27 -8.52
C ARG A 104 -19.84 7.65 -9.91
N ALA A 105 -20.03 6.33 -10.01
CA ALA A 105 -20.05 5.67 -11.30
C ALA A 105 -21.31 6.10 -12.06
N LYS A 106 -21.16 6.36 -13.36
CA LYS A 106 -22.27 6.61 -14.28
C LYS A 106 -22.55 5.30 -15.03
N PRO A 107 -23.59 4.52 -14.66
CA PRO A 107 -23.96 3.33 -15.41
C PRO A 107 -24.27 3.71 -16.85
N CYS A 108 -23.89 2.86 -17.79
CA CYS A 108 -24.13 3.12 -19.20
C CYS A 108 -24.55 1.83 -19.91
N SER A 109 -25.44 1.99 -20.89
CA SER A 109 -25.84 0.93 -21.81
C SER A 109 -25.49 1.32 -23.25
N ILE A 110 -24.90 0.38 -23.99
CA ILE A 110 -24.47 0.55 -25.38
C ILE A 110 -24.73 -0.77 -26.11
N ALA A 111 -25.41 -0.73 -27.25
CA ALA A 111 -25.78 -1.90 -28.05
C ALA A 111 -26.49 -3.02 -27.27
N GLY A 112 -27.29 -2.65 -26.26
CA GLY A 112 -28.00 -3.59 -25.38
C GLY A 112 -27.14 -4.28 -24.31
N MET A 113 -25.86 -3.94 -24.19
CA MET A 113 -25.01 -4.35 -23.07
C MET A 113 -25.01 -3.27 -21.99
N SER A 114 -24.95 -3.68 -20.71
CA SER A 114 -24.94 -2.78 -19.56
C SER A 114 -23.63 -2.89 -18.80
N TRP A 115 -23.10 -1.74 -18.38
CA TRP A 115 -21.89 -1.66 -17.56
C TRP A 115 -22.14 -0.83 -16.30
N PRO A 116 -21.44 -1.15 -15.21
CA PRO A 116 -21.55 -0.41 -13.95
C PRO A 116 -20.97 1.01 -14.05
N SER A 117 -20.08 1.27 -15.01
CA SER A 117 -19.52 2.61 -15.26
C SER A 117 -19.05 2.77 -16.71
N GLU A 118 -19.05 4.00 -17.22
CA GLU A 118 -18.42 4.35 -18.51
C GLU A 118 -16.95 3.90 -18.57
N ALA A 119 -16.19 4.08 -17.48
CA ALA A 119 -14.80 3.64 -17.39
C ALA A 119 -14.64 2.12 -17.51
N ALA A 120 -15.61 1.35 -16.98
CA ALA A 120 -15.63 -0.10 -17.13
C ALA A 120 -15.95 -0.50 -18.58
N ALA A 121 -16.91 0.20 -19.21
CA ALA A 121 -17.25 -0.01 -20.61
C ALA A 121 -16.04 0.25 -21.53
N CYS A 122 -15.34 1.37 -21.34
CA CYS A 122 -14.12 1.68 -22.09
C CYS A 122 -13.05 0.59 -21.92
N ARG A 123 -12.77 0.15 -20.68
CA ARG A 123 -11.78 -0.91 -20.41
C ARG A 123 -12.14 -2.24 -21.07
N ASP A 124 -13.42 -2.61 -21.04
CA ASP A 124 -13.93 -3.84 -21.64
C ASP A 124 -13.88 -3.81 -23.18
N MET A 125 -14.08 -2.63 -23.78
CA MET A 125 -13.95 -2.39 -25.22
C MET A 125 -12.51 -2.10 -25.69
N GLY A 126 -11.55 -1.98 -24.77
CA GLY A 126 -10.15 -1.62 -25.11
C GLY A 126 -9.98 -0.15 -25.54
N LEU A 127 -10.86 0.75 -25.08
CA LEU A 127 -10.82 2.18 -25.37
C LEU A 127 -10.27 2.98 -24.17
N PRO A 128 -9.74 4.20 -24.42
CA PRO A 128 -9.37 5.13 -23.34
C PRO A 128 -10.57 5.43 -22.43
N VAL A 129 -10.33 5.56 -21.12
CA VAL A 129 -11.39 5.73 -20.10
C VAL A 129 -12.32 6.92 -20.39
N GLU A 130 -11.78 7.99 -20.97
CA GLU A 130 -12.49 9.24 -21.26
C GLU A 130 -13.27 9.21 -22.58
N TYR A 131 -13.12 8.15 -23.39
CA TYR A 131 -13.62 8.11 -24.78
C TYR A 131 -15.14 8.30 -24.87
N ILE A 132 -15.90 7.62 -24.01
CA ILE A 132 -17.38 7.74 -23.97
C ILE A 132 -17.79 9.16 -23.56
N SER A 133 -17.13 9.72 -22.55
CA SER A 133 -17.40 11.09 -22.09
C SER A 133 -17.12 12.11 -23.20
N HIS A 134 -16.02 11.94 -23.95
CA HIS A 134 -15.67 12.78 -25.08
C HIS A 134 -16.63 12.62 -26.27
N ALA A 135 -17.04 11.40 -26.58
CA ALA A 135 -18.04 11.15 -27.63
C ALA A 135 -19.36 11.86 -27.33
N ARG A 136 -19.80 11.83 -26.06
CA ARG A 136 -21.04 12.50 -25.63
C ARG A 136 -20.90 14.02 -25.56
N SER A 137 -19.79 14.55 -25.04
CA SER A 137 -19.62 16.00 -24.91
C SER A 137 -19.39 16.69 -26.25
N LYS A 138 -18.69 16.04 -27.19
CA LYS A 138 -18.41 16.59 -28.51
C LYS A 138 -19.50 16.30 -29.54
N GLY A 139 -20.41 15.36 -29.26
CA GLY A 139 -21.46 14.96 -30.20
C GLY A 139 -20.92 14.40 -31.52
N SER A 140 -19.77 13.73 -31.50
CA SER A 140 -19.13 13.25 -32.73
C SER A 140 -19.70 11.90 -33.19
N ASP A 141 -20.35 11.90 -34.35
CA ASP A 141 -20.92 10.70 -34.96
C ASP A 141 -19.85 9.63 -35.27
N ALA A 142 -18.65 10.05 -35.66
CA ALA A 142 -17.54 9.12 -35.92
C ALA A 142 -17.10 8.36 -34.64
N MET A 143 -17.10 9.04 -33.49
CA MET A 143 -16.79 8.40 -32.20
C MET A 143 -17.94 7.48 -31.76
N ALA A 144 -19.19 7.90 -31.96
CA ALA A 144 -20.36 7.08 -31.68
C ALA A 144 -20.40 5.80 -32.53
N ALA A 145 -20.09 5.89 -33.82
CA ALA A 145 -19.97 4.74 -34.72
C ALA A 145 -18.85 3.78 -34.28
N THR A 146 -17.71 4.31 -33.83
CA THR A 146 -16.62 3.51 -33.29
C THR A 146 -17.03 2.77 -32.01
N LEU A 147 -17.73 3.45 -31.09
CA LEU A 147 -18.28 2.83 -29.88
C LEU A 147 -19.26 1.71 -30.20
N LEU A 148 -20.17 1.95 -31.14
CA LEU A 148 -21.17 0.96 -31.55
C LEU A 148 -20.50 -0.28 -32.16
N ARG A 149 -19.53 -0.08 -33.07
CA ARG A 149 -18.77 -1.17 -33.69
C ARG A 149 -18.06 -2.02 -32.63
N ARG A 150 -17.32 -1.40 -31.71
CA ARG A 150 -16.62 -2.11 -30.63
C ARG A 150 -17.57 -2.85 -29.68
N ALA A 151 -18.71 -2.25 -29.35
CA ALA A 151 -19.71 -2.89 -28.51
C ALA A 151 -20.32 -4.12 -29.20
N MET A 152 -20.60 -4.05 -30.50
CA MET A 152 -21.11 -5.19 -31.28
C MET A 152 -20.07 -6.32 -31.41
N GLU A 153 -18.81 -6.01 -31.70
CA GLU A 153 -17.70 -6.98 -31.72
C GLU A 153 -17.60 -7.74 -30.38
N LEU A 154 -17.67 -7.00 -29.27
CA LEU A 154 -17.60 -7.58 -27.93
C LEU A 154 -18.82 -8.44 -27.61
N LYS A 155 -20.02 -8.01 -28.01
CA LYS A 155 -21.26 -8.77 -27.84
C LYS A 155 -21.17 -10.12 -28.57
N ALA A 156 -20.78 -10.11 -29.84
CA ALA A 156 -20.60 -11.33 -30.64
C ALA A 156 -19.60 -12.29 -30.00
N ARG A 157 -18.47 -11.76 -29.48
CA ARG A 157 -17.46 -12.57 -28.77
C ARG A 157 -18.02 -13.22 -27.50
N ARG A 158 -18.82 -12.49 -26.72
CA ARG A 158 -19.46 -13.02 -25.49
C ARG A 158 -20.50 -14.08 -25.81
N GLU A 159 -21.31 -13.87 -26.83
CA GLU A 159 -22.31 -14.84 -27.27
C GLU A 159 -21.65 -16.14 -27.75
N ALA A 160 -20.62 -16.05 -28.59
CA ALA A 160 -19.84 -17.22 -29.03
C ALA A 160 -19.20 -17.99 -27.86
N ALA A 161 -18.61 -17.27 -26.89
CA ALA A 161 -18.05 -17.89 -25.69
C ALA A 161 -19.13 -18.56 -24.82
N SER A 162 -20.31 -17.93 -24.70
CA SER A 162 -21.43 -18.49 -23.94
C SER A 162 -21.98 -19.76 -24.58
N ARG A 163 -22.07 -19.79 -25.92
CA ARG A 163 -22.48 -20.96 -26.71
C ARG A 163 -21.50 -22.10 -26.52
N LYS A 164 -20.20 -21.86 -26.69
CA LYS A 164 -19.14 -22.87 -26.47
C LYS A 164 -19.17 -23.44 -25.04
N LYS A 165 -19.43 -22.59 -24.04
CA LYS A 165 -19.55 -23.03 -22.64
C LYS A 165 -20.81 -23.88 -22.42
N ARG A 166 -21.94 -23.54 -23.04
CA ARG A 166 -23.18 -24.34 -23.00
C ARG A 166 -23.00 -25.70 -23.67
N GLU A 167 -22.37 -25.74 -24.84
CA GLU A 167 -22.03 -26.98 -25.56
C GLU A 167 -21.11 -27.88 -24.71
N ALA A 168 -20.06 -27.31 -24.10
CA ALA A 168 -19.17 -28.06 -23.21
C ALA A 168 -19.87 -28.56 -21.93
N ALA A 169 -20.81 -27.79 -21.38
CA ALA A 169 -21.59 -28.21 -20.21
C ALA A 169 -22.61 -29.31 -20.54
N MET A 170 -23.21 -29.27 -21.74
CA MET A 170 -24.09 -30.32 -22.23
C MET A 170 -23.33 -31.62 -22.47
N ALA A 171 -22.16 -31.55 -23.11
CA ALA A 171 -21.29 -32.72 -23.34
C ALA A 171 -20.85 -33.40 -22.03
N ARG A 172 -20.57 -32.63 -20.98
CA ARG A 172 -20.23 -33.16 -19.63
C ARG A 172 -21.40 -33.82 -18.90
N ARG A 173 -22.64 -33.54 -19.29
CA ARG A 173 -23.85 -34.16 -18.69
C ARG A 173 -24.28 -35.44 -19.40
N ALA A 174 -23.77 -35.68 -20.61
CA ALA A 174 -24.11 -36.82 -21.44
C ALA A 174 -23.06 -37.96 -21.37
N ALA A 175 -21.96 -37.75 -20.66
CA ALA A 175 -20.91 -38.73 -20.36
C ALA A 175 -20.98 -39.13 -18.89
#